data_AF-A0A9E0XEE3-F1
#
_entry.id   AF-A0A9E0XEE3-F1
#
_cell.length_a   1.000
_cell.length_b   1.000
_cell.length_c   1.000
_cell.angle_alpha   90.00
_cell.angle_beta   90.00
_cell.angle_gamma   90.00
#
_symmetry.space_group_name_H-M   'P 1'
#
loop_
_entity.id
_entity.type
_entity.pdbx_description
1 polymer ?
#
loop_
_entity_poly.entity_id
_entity_poly.type
_entity_poly.pdbx_seq_one_letter_code
_entity_poly.pdbx_strand_id
1 'polypeptide(L)'
;MKPEDPNHLTETPNQEVEQNTPPVQGQITKIADLQRMNMDQLNVVAREMGLKHLGSLTKSQMVFEIVKAKAEHPTEILVGEGVLEVLPDGFGFLRSPNYNYLPSAEDIYVSPAQIRRFDLKKGDTVYGTIRSPKEKEKYFALLKVDKINGRPPEEARERILFENLTALYPNKRLVMETSKEKMTTRVLDLAAPIGKGQRGLIVAPPRCGKTVILQDIANAITTNNPDVVLIVLLIGERPEEVTDMMRNVKGEVISSTFDEPPERDVQVAEMVIEKARRLVEYHHDVVILLDSLTRLARAYNTVQPHSGKILTGGIDANALHKPKRFFGAARNVEEGGSLTIIATALIETGSRMDEVIFEEFKGTGNMELVLERHLSDRRVYPAINLMKSGTRKEELLFHKDELDKVYMMRGALGDLSPLDAMNILLGRLKKSNNNIEFLLSVKE
;
A
#
# COMPACT_ATOMS: atom_id res chain seq x y z
N MET A 1 -82.84 -38.25 25.45
CA MET A 1 -81.54 -38.66 26.03
C MET A 1 -80.65 -39.11 24.87
N LYS A 2 -79.46 -38.52 24.78
CA LYS A 2 -78.44 -38.76 23.74
C LYS A 2 -77.96 -40.22 23.74
N PRO A 3 -77.51 -40.74 22.59
CA PRO A 3 -76.49 -41.76 22.50
C PRO A 3 -75.14 -41.20 22.00
N GLU A 4 -74.16 -42.11 21.98
CA GLU A 4 -72.90 -42.14 21.23
C GLU A 4 -71.60 -41.89 22.03
N ASP A 5 -70.94 -43.02 22.30
CA ASP A 5 -69.49 -43.26 22.38
C ASP A 5 -68.81 -42.91 21.02
N PRO A 6 -67.50 -42.57 20.94
CA PRO A 6 -66.46 -43.62 21.11
C PRO A 6 -65.03 -43.19 21.59
N ASN A 7 -64.32 -44.19 22.12
CA ASN A 7 -62.87 -44.49 22.04
C ASN A 7 -61.87 -43.41 21.56
N HIS A 8 -60.80 -43.20 22.34
CA HIS A 8 -59.42 -43.40 21.85
C HIS A 8 -58.40 -43.55 23.00
N LEU A 9 -57.76 -44.72 23.04
CA LEU A 9 -56.57 -45.01 23.83
C LEU A 9 -55.38 -44.23 23.25
N THR A 10 -54.67 -43.50 24.09
CA THR A 10 -53.46 -42.75 23.78
C THR A 10 -52.25 -43.68 23.75
N GLU A 11 -51.75 -43.95 22.55
CA GLU A 11 -50.39 -44.46 22.32
C GLU A 11 -49.38 -43.30 22.44
N THR A 12 -48.27 -43.54 23.13
CA THR A 12 -47.10 -42.67 23.25
C THR A 12 -46.51 -42.29 21.89
N PRO A 13 -46.21 -41.00 21.61
CA PRO A 13 -45.33 -40.64 20.51
C PRO A 13 -43.86 -40.82 20.93
N ASN A 14 -43.15 -41.61 20.13
CA ASN A 14 -41.69 -41.75 20.14
C ASN A 14 -41.00 -40.38 20.20
N GLN A 15 -39.98 -40.29 21.04
CA GLN A 15 -38.97 -39.24 20.99
C GLN A 15 -38.24 -39.36 19.65
N GLU A 16 -38.56 -38.47 18.71
CA GLU A 16 -37.71 -38.23 17.55
C GLU A 16 -36.44 -37.55 18.07
N VAL A 17 -35.36 -38.32 18.06
CA VAL A 17 -33.99 -37.84 18.19
C VAL A 17 -33.78 -36.85 17.05
N GLU A 18 -33.69 -35.55 17.37
CA GLU A 18 -33.15 -34.54 16.47
C GLU A 18 -31.78 -35.02 16.00
N GLN A 19 -31.76 -35.55 14.77
CA GLN A 19 -30.52 -35.83 14.07
C GLN A 19 -29.86 -34.48 13.85
N ASN A 20 -28.89 -34.18 14.70
CA ASN A 20 -27.83 -33.20 14.45
C ASN A 20 -27.20 -33.54 13.10
N THR A 21 -27.75 -32.98 12.03
CA THR A 21 -27.09 -32.94 10.74
C THR A 21 -25.79 -32.15 10.95
N PRO A 22 -24.62 -32.73 10.64
CA PRO A 22 -23.39 -31.96 10.66
C PRO A 22 -23.57 -30.76 9.72
N PRO A 23 -23.00 -29.58 10.04
CA PRO A 23 -23.08 -28.44 9.14
C PRO A 23 -22.52 -28.89 7.79
N VAL A 24 -23.33 -28.75 6.74
CA VAL A 24 -22.91 -29.04 5.36
C VAL A 24 -21.62 -28.25 5.15
N GLN A 25 -20.49 -28.96 5.04
CA GLN A 25 -19.20 -28.36 4.71
C GLN A 25 -19.28 -27.88 3.27
N GLY A 26 -19.86 -26.69 3.09
CA GLY A 26 -19.93 -26.05 1.79
C GLY A 26 -18.54 -25.78 1.26
N GLN A 27 -18.33 -26.00 -0.03
CA GLN A 27 -17.09 -25.64 -0.69
C GLN A 27 -16.97 -24.11 -0.69
N ILE A 28 -15.87 -23.58 -0.16
CA ILE A 28 -15.64 -22.13 -0.07
C ILE A 28 -14.85 -21.69 -1.31
N THR A 29 -15.45 -20.84 -2.13
CA THR A 29 -14.74 -20.14 -3.21
C THR A 29 -14.42 -18.72 -2.76
N LYS A 30 -13.13 -18.38 -2.75
CA LYS A 30 -12.65 -17.01 -2.56
C LYS A 30 -12.45 -16.35 -3.92
N ILE A 31 -13.12 -15.24 -4.18
CA ILE A 31 -12.94 -14.49 -5.45
C ILE A 31 -11.47 -14.10 -5.65
N ALA A 32 -10.79 -13.68 -4.59
CA ALA A 32 -9.40 -13.23 -4.64
C ALA A 32 -8.45 -14.29 -5.23
N ASP A 33 -8.73 -15.59 -5.03
CA ASP A 33 -7.88 -16.66 -5.56
C ASP A 33 -8.01 -16.79 -7.08
N LEU A 34 -9.23 -16.59 -7.62
CA LEU A 34 -9.47 -16.55 -9.07
C LEU A 34 -8.85 -15.30 -9.70
N GLN A 35 -8.91 -14.15 -9.02
CA GLN A 35 -8.31 -12.91 -9.50
C GLN A 35 -6.77 -12.99 -9.64
N ARG A 36 -6.10 -13.81 -8.84
CA ARG A 36 -4.65 -14.03 -8.93
C ARG A 36 -4.24 -14.94 -10.09
N MET A 37 -5.16 -15.73 -10.64
CA MET A 37 -4.86 -16.61 -11.76
C MET A 37 -4.55 -15.82 -13.04
N ASN A 38 -3.72 -16.39 -13.91
CA ASN A 38 -3.52 -15.87 -15.27
C ASN A 38 -4.65 -16.34 -16.21
N MET A 39 -4.69 -15.80 -17.43
CA MET A 39 -5.77 -16.15 -18.38
C MET A 39 -5.76 -17.63 -18.79
N ASP A 40 -4.59 -18.27 -18.87
CA ASP A 40 -4.49 -19.68 -19.22
C ASP A 40 -5.11 -20.56 -18.14
N GLN A 41 -4.81 -20.28 -16.87
CA GLN A 41 -5.39 -20.94 -15.71
C GLN A 41 -6.90 -20.74 -15.65
N LEU A 42 -7.38 -19.51 -15.84
CA LEU A 42 -8.81 -19.21 -15.85
C LEU A 42 -9.54 -19.95 -16.99
N ASN A 43 -8.92 -20.03 -18.17
CA ASN A 43 -9.46 -20.78 -19.30
C ASN A 43 -9.58 -22.27 -19.02
N VAL A 44 -8.66 -22.86 -18.25
CA VAL A 44 -8.75 -24.27 -17.82
C VAL A 44 -9.95 -24.45 -16.90
N VAL A 45 -10.06 -23.65 -15.84
CA VAL A 45 -11.18 -23.69 -14.89
C VAL A 45 -12.52 -23.52 -15.60
N ALA A 46 -12.60 -22.55 -16.52
CA ALA A 46 -13.84 -22.28 -17.23
C ALA A 46 -14.26 -23.43 -18.17
N ARG A 47 -13.30 -24.11 -18.81
CA ARG A 47 -13.57 -25.30 -19.63
C ARG A 47 -14.03 -26.49 -18.80
N GLU A 48 -13.42 -26.72 -17.64
CA GLU A 48 -13.84 -27.78 -16.70
C GLU A 48 -15.29 -27.59 -16.25
N MET A 49 -15.73 -26.33 -16.13
CA MET A 49 -17.12 -25.96 -15.81
C MET A 49 -18.07 -25.94 -17.02
N GLY A 50 -17.58 -26.23 -18.23
CA GLY A 50 -18.40 -26.27 -19.44
C GLY A 50 -18.86 -24.91 -19.97
N LEU A 51 -18.22 -23.81 -19.54
CA LEU A 51 -18.55 -22.46 -20.01
C LEU A 51 -18.11 -22.27 -21.48
N LYS A 52 -19.00 -21.69 -22.30
CA LYS A 52 -18.80 -21.50 -23.75
C LYS A 52 -18.59 -20.02 -24.11
N HIS A 53 -17.98 -19.76 -25.27
CA HIS A 53 -17.82 -18.43 -25.87
C HIS A 53 -16.97 -17.41 -25.06
N LEU A 54 -15.93 -17.88 -24.37
CA LEU A 54 -15.16 -17.04 -23.45
C LEU A 54 -13.94 -16.33 -24.06
N GLY A 55 -13.62 -16.61 -25.32
CA GLY A 55 -12.39 -16.12 -25.96
C GLY A 55 -12.28 -14.59 -26.14
N SER A 56 -13.41 -13.88 -26.08
CA SER A 56 -13.46 -12.41 -26.19
C SER A 56 -13.57 -11.69 -24.83
N LEU A 57 -13.63 -12.43 -23.72
CA LEU A 57 -13.78 -11.83 -22.41
C LEU A 57 -12.45 -11.29 -21.89
N THR A 58 -12.52 -10.11 -21.27
CA THR A 58 -11.42 -9.62 -20.43
C THR A 58 -11.22 -10.54 -19.22
N LYS A 59 -10.05 -10.48 -18.57
CA LYS A 59 -9.77 -11.25 -17.36
C LYS A 59 -10.83 -11.07 -16.27
N SER A 60 -11.25 -9.83 -16.03
CA SER A 60 -12.30 -9.51 -15.04
C SER A 60 -13.66 -10.15 -15.41
N GLN A 61 -14.07 -10.07 -16.67
CA GLN A 61 -15.30 -10.71 -17.14
C GLN A 61 -15.23 -12.24 -17.05
N MET A 62 -14.07 -12.83 -17.33
CA MET A 62 -13.84 -14.27 -17.17
C MET A 62 -14.02 -14.69 -15.71
N VAL A 63 -13.41 -13.96 -14.76
CA VAL A 63 -13.58 -14.21 -13.32
C VAL A 63 -15.05 -14.10 -12.93
N PHE A 64 -15.75 -13.07 -13.42
CA PHE A 64 -17.17 -12.88 -13.15
C PHE A 64 -18.01 -14.11 -13.58
N GLU A 65 -17.85 -14.61 -14.80
CA GLU A 65 -18.61 -15.76 -15.29
C GLU A 65 -18.29 -17.05 -14.53
N ILE A 66 -17.02 -17.29 -14.18
CA ILE A 66 -16.61 -18.45 -13.36
C ILE A 66 -17.25 -18.38 -11.97
N VAL A 67 -17.18 -17.22 -11.31
CA VAL A 67 -17.75 -17.03 -9.97
C VAL A 67 -19.27 -17.18 -10.01
N LYS A 68 -19.92 -16.61 -11.04
CA LYS A 68 -21.36 -16.72 -11.24
C LYS A 68 -21.80 -18.17 -11.40
N ALA A 69 -21.12 -18.95 -12.24
CA ALA A 69 -21.41 -20.36 -12.42
C ALA A 69 -21.16 -21.18 -11.14
N LYS A 70 -20.10 -20.87 -10.39
CA LYS A 70 -19.85 -21.49 -9.08
C LYS A 70 -20.98 -21.23 -8.09
N ALA A 71 -21.55 -20.03 -8.11
CA ALA A 71 -22.65 -19.63 -7.23
C ALA A 71 -23.97 -20.38 -7.45
N GLU A 72 -24.16 -21.00 -8.63
CA GLU A 72 -25.37 -21.78 -8.93
C GLU A 72 -25.39 -23.10 -8.15
N HIS A 73 -24.25 -23.57 -7.65
CA HIS A 73 -24.17 -24.76 -6.81
C HIS A 73 -24.64 -24.44 -5.37
N PRO A 74 -25.70 -25.12 -4.86
CA PRO A 74 -26.28 -24.78 -3.55
C PRO A 74 -25.35 -24.95 -2.35
N THR A 75 -24.30 -25.76 -2.49
CA THR A 75 -23.29 -26.02 -1.46
C THR A 75 -22.11 -25.06 -1.52
N GLU A 76 -22.05 -24.17 -2.50
CA GLU A 76 -20.93 -23.25 -2.67
C GLU A 76 -21.15 -21.99 -1.81
N ILE A 77 -20.16 -21.64 -1.00
CA ILE A 77 -20.13 -20.41 -0.23
C ILE A 77 -19.13 -19.47 -0.90
N LEU A 78 -19.63 -18.38 -1.45
CA LEU A 78 -18.79 -17.35 -2.04
C LEU A 78 -18.31 -16.37 -0.98
N VAL A 79 -17.01 -16.10 -0.99
CA VAL A 79 -16.38 -15.14 -0.10
C VAL A 79 -15.58 -14.13 -0.92
N GLY A 80 -15.77 -12.86 -0.57
CA GLY A 80 -15.12 -11.73 -1.21
C GLY A 80 -14.26 -10.94 -0.23
N GLU A 81 -13.23 -10.32 -0.77
CA GLU A 81 -12.38 -9.36 -0.06
C GLU A 81 -12.07 -8.19 -1.00
N GLY A 82 -12.11 -6.98 -0.48
CA GLY A 82 -11.66 -5.81 -1.21
C GLY A 82 -11.69 -4.55 -0.37
N VAL A 83 -11.14 -3.47 -0.93
CA VAL A 83 -11.05 -2.18 -0.28
C VAL A 83 -12.24 -1.33 -0.67
N LEU A 84 -12.98 -0.84 0.31
CA LEU A 84 -14.20 -0.09 0.08
C LEU A 84 -13.91 1.27 -0.57
N GLU A 85 -14.53 1.50 -1.73
CA GLU A 85 -14.73 2.83 -2.30
C GLU A 85 -16.19 3.22 -2.10
N VAL A 86 -16.44 4.35 -1.44
CA VAL A 86 -17.79 4.91 -1.26
C VAL A 86 -18.01 5.97 -2.34
N LEU A 87 -19.10 5.82 -3.11
CA LEU A 87 -19.49 6.76 -4.16
C LEU A 87 -20.37 7.89 -3.61
N PRO A 88 -20.54 9.01 -4.33
CA PRO A 88 -21.30 10.17 -3.87
C PRO A 88 -22.74 9.85 -3.43
N ASP A 89 -23.38 8.86 -4.07
CA ASP A 89 -24.74 8.41 -3.75
C ASP A 89 -24.83 7.57 -2.46
N GLY A 90 -23.70 7.34 -1.77
CA GLY A 90 -23.62 6.71 -0.46
C GLY A 90 -23.59 5.18 -0.46
N PHE A 91 -23.69 4.53 -1.62
CA PHE A 91 -23.34 3.12 -1.78
C PHE A 91 -21.85 2.99 -2.16
N GLY A 92 -21.32 1.77 -2.11
CA GLY A 92 -19.91 1.55 -2.43
C GLY A 92 -19.64 0.24 -3.13
N PHE A 93 -18.38 0.07 -3.53
CA PHE A 93 -17.84 -1.16 -4.11
C PHE A 93 -16.57 -1.57 -3.39
N LEU A 94 -16.38 -2.86 -3.16
CA LEU A 94 -15.10 -3.41 -2.73
C LEU A 94 -14.22 -3.59 -3.96
N ARG A 95 -13.20 -2.75 -4.09
CA ARG A 95 -12.23 -2.77 -5.18
C ARG A 95 -11.10 -3.73 -4.86
N SER A 96 -10.67 -4.50 -5.85
CA SER A 96 -9.59 -5.47 -5.66
C SER A 96 -8.20 -4.85 -5.85
N PRO A 97 -7.23 -5.12 -4.96
CA PRO A 97 -5.84 -4.71 -5.16
C PRO A 97 -5.21 -5.40 -6.38
N ASN A 98 -5.70 -6.58 -6.78
CA ASN A 98 -5.19 -7.31 -7.95
C ASN A 98 -5.45 -6.57 -9.28
N TYR A 99 -6.38 -5.61 -9.28
CA TYR A 99 -6.70 -4.75 -10.41
C TYR A 99 -6.33 -3.29 -10.12
N ASN A 100 -5.37 -3.04 -9.23
CA ASN A 100 -4.94 -1.69 -8.84
C ASN A 100 -6.09 -0.80 -8.35
N TYR A 101 -7.13 -1.38 -7.75
CA TYR A 101 -8.36 -0.67 -7.39
C TYR A 101 -9.12 -0.06 -8.59
N LEU A 102 -8.99 -0.65 -9.78
CA LEU A 102 -9.85 -0.34 -10.93
C LEU A 102 -11.27 -0.86 -10.71
N PRO A 103 -12.28 -0.15 -11.22
CA PRO A 103 -13.59 -0.73 -11.44
C PRO A 103 -13.50 -2.00 -12.28
N SER A 104 -14.00 -3.10 -11.72
CA SER A 104 -13.97 -4.43 -12.33
C SER A 104 -15.37 -5.03 -12.36
N ALA A 105 -15.64 -5.94 -13.30
CA ALA A 105 -16.95 -6.57 -13.47
C ALA A 105 -17.39 -7.36 -12.22
N GLU A 106 -16.43 -7.96 -11.52
CA GLU A 106 -16.64 -8.76 -10.33
C GLU A 106 -16.60 -7.96 -9.00
N ASP A 107 -16.58 -6.62 -9.07
CA ASP A 107 -16.60 -5.79 -7.87
C ASP A 107 -17.86 -6.06 -7.03
N ILE A 108 -17.66 -6.00 -5.71
CA ILE A 108 -18.70 -6.38 -4.74
C ILE A 108 -19.42 -5.11 -4.29
N TYR A 109 -20.70 -5.01 -4.63
CA TYR A 109 -21.59 -3.96 -4.16
C TYR A 109 -21.78 -4.01 -2.64
N VAL A 110 -21.68 -2.85 -2.01
CA VAL A 110 -21.96 -2.61 -0.59
C VAL A 110 -23.07 -1.59 -0.46
N SER A 111 -24.15 -1.98 0.20
CA SER A 111 -25.32 -1.11 0.37
C SER A 111 -25.05 0.04 1.35
N PRO A 112 -25.74 1.19 1.20
CA PRO A 112 -25.68 2.28 2.18
C PRO A 112 -26.05 1.84 3.59
N ALA A 113 -26.97 0.86 3.71
CA ALA A 113 -27.38 0.30 5.00
C ALA A 113 -26.23 -0.45 5.69
N GLN A 114 -25.44 -1.24 4.95
CA GLN A 114 -24.25 -1.92 5.48
C GLN A 114 -23.16 -0.92 5.86
N ILE A 115 -22.91 0.07 5.01
CA ILE A 115 -21.93 1.14 5.28
C ILE A 115 -22.28 1.85 6.59
N ARG A 116 -23.55 2.26 6.78
CA ARG A 116 -23.99 2.90 8.03
C ARG A 116 -23.96 1.94 9.22
N ARG A 117 -24.40 0.70 9.04
CA ARG A 117 -24.50 -0.29 10.13
C ARG A 117 -23.12 -0.57 10.75
N PHE A 118 -22.09 -0.73 9.93
CA PHE A 118 -20.74 -1.06 10.41
C PHE A 118 -19.81 0.17 10.46
N ASP A 119 -20.36 1.38 10.31
CA ASP A 119 -19.60 2.63 10.16
C ASP A 119 -18.45 2.52 9.13
N LEU A 120 -18.65 1.84 8.00
CA LEU A 120 -17.58 1.67 7.01
C LEU A 120 -17.16 3.02 6.41
N LYS A 121 -15.88 3.18 6.13
CA LYS A 121 -15.30 4.34 5.44
C LYS A 121 -14.54 3.88 4.20
N LYS A 122 -14.30 4.84 3.30
CA LYS A 122 -13.39 4.63 2.17
C LYS A 122 -12.03 4.12 2.70
N GLY A 123 -11.47 3.12 2.03
CA GLY A 123 -10.22 2.47 2.42
C GLY A 123 -10.38 1.27 3.35
N ASP A 124 -11.55 1.02 3.94
CA ASP A 124 -11.73 -0.16 4.80
C ASP A 124 -11.62 -1.44 3.95
N THR A 125 -10.75 -2.35 4.36
CA THR A 125 -10.66 -3.69 3.76
C THR A 125 -11.75 -4.54 4.37
N VAL A 126 -12.73 -4.93 3.56
CA VAL A 126 -13.89 -5.68 4.01
C VAL A 126 -13.78 -7.10 3.48
N TYR A 127 -13.90 -8.07 4.39
CA TYR A 127 -13.95 -9.49 4.07
C TYR A 127 -15.31 -10.03 4.49
N GLY A 128 -15.95 -10.80 3.62
CA GLY A 128 -17.23 -11.38 3.98
C GLY A 128 -17.88 -12.24 2.91
N THR A 129 -18.95 -12.90 3.33
CA THR A 129 -19.80 -13.72 2.45
C THR A 129 -20.52 -12.84 1.44
N ILE A 130 -20.49 -13.24 0.17
CA ILE A 130 -21.12 -12.52 -0.94
C ILE A 130 -22.17 -13.40 -1.63
N ARG A 131 -22.99 -12.78 -2.47
CA ARG A 131 -23.96 -13.47 -3.32
C ARG A 131 -23.88 -12.97 -4.77
N SER A 132 -24.29 -13.83 -5.69
CA SER A 132 -24.47 -13.44 -7.08
C SER A 132 -25.56 -12.38 -7.27
N PRO A 133 -25.45 -11.58 -8.34
CA PRO A 133 -26.52 -10.66 -8.73
C PRO A 133 -27.81 -11.42 -9.02
N LYS A 134 -28.96 -10.88 -8.58
CA LYS A 134 -30.28 -11.32 -9.04
C LYS A 134 -30.53 -10.85 -10.48
N GLU A 135 -31.60 -11.32 -11.13
CA GLU A 135 -31.92 -11.00 -12.54
C GLU A 135 -31.91 -9.50 -12.90
N LYS A 136 -32.18 -8.61 -11.94
CA LYS A 136 -32.19 -7.14 -12.14
C LYS A 136 -30.91 -6.43 -11.66
N GLU A 137 -29.98 -7.17 -11.07
CA GLU A 137 -28.74 -6.65 -10.51
C GLU A 137 -27.56 -6.94 -11.45
N LYS A 138 -26.54 -6.08 -11.43
CA LYS A 138 -25.35 -6.23 -12.30
C LYS A 138 -24.11 -6.75 -11.58
N TYR A 139 -24.07 -6.63 -10.27
CA TYR A 139 -22.85 -6.84 -9.47
C TYR A 139 -23.07 -7.89 -8.39
N PHE A 140 -22.00 -8.56 -7.98
CA PHE A 140 -22.01 -9.32 -6.73
C PHE A 140 -22.37 -8.39 -5.57
N ALA A 141 -23.08 -8.89 -4.57
CA ALA A 141 -23.46 -8.09 -3.42
C ALA A 141 -22.93 -8.72 -2.13
N LEU A 142 -22.45 -7.88 -1.23
CA LEU A 142 -22.05 -8.32 0.10
C LEU A 142 -23.29 -8.78 0.87
N LEU A 143 -23.29 -10.02 1.34
CA LEU A 143 -24.39 -10.58 2.14
C LEU A 143 -24.13 -10.33 3.63
N LYS A 144 -22.92 -10.66 4.09
CA LYS A 144 -22.50 -10.55 5.48
C LYS A 144 -21.07 -10.02 5.54
N VAL A 145 -20.84 -9.08 6.45
CA VAL A 145 -19.48 -8.63 6.80
C VAL A 145 -18.95 -9.59 7.86
N ASP A 146 -17.83 -10.24 7.60
CA ASP A 146 -17.20 -11.16 8.54
C ASP A 146 -15.96 -10.52 9.21
N LYS A 147 -15.20 -9.69 8.49
CA LYS A 147 -14.08 -8.90 9.06
C LYS A 147 -13.95 -7.53 8.40
N ILE A 148 -13.42 -6.56 9.15
CA ILE A 148 -13.03 -5.23 8.69
C ILE A 148 -11.57 -5.01 9.11
N ASN A 149 -10.68 -4.72 8.16
CA ASN A 149 -9.24 -4.56 8.37
C ASN A 149 -8.62 -5.70 9.20
N GLY A 150 -9.06 -6.94 8.95
CA GLY A 150 -8.59 -8.14 9.64
C GLY A 150 -9.21 -8.41 11.02
N ARG A 151 -10.03 -7.51 11.55
CA ARG A 151 -10.67 -7.62 12.88
C ARG A 151 -12.18 -7.87 12.80
N PRO A 152 -12.82 -8.32 13.90
CA PRO A 152 -14.27 -8.43 13.99
C PRO A 152 -14.98 -7.11 13.67
N PRO A 153 -16.14 -7.12 12.99
CA PRO A 153 -16.82 -5.90 12.55
C PRO A 153 -17.32 -5.01 13.69
N GLU A 154 -17.48 -5.55 14.89
CA GLU A 154 -17.94 -4.84 16.08
C GLU A 154 -16.92 -3.77 16.53
N GLU A 155 -15.63 -4.04 16.37
CA GLU A 155 -14.54 -3.12 16.75
C GLU A 155 -14.51 -1.86 15.87
N ALA A 156 -15.08 -1.90 14.67
CA ALA A 156 -15.02 -0.79 13.72
C ALA A 156 -15.66 0.51 14.25
N ARG A 157 -16.61 0.40 15.18
CA ARG A 157 -17.28 1.56 15.81
C ARG A 157 -16.46 2.19 16.94
N GLU A 158 -15.50 1.46 17.50
CA GLU A 158 -14.68 1.92 18.62
C GLU A 158 -13.38 2.58 18.15
N ARG A 159 -13.07 2.51 16.84
CA ARG A 159 -11.84 3.09 16.29
C ARG A 159 -11.81 4.61 16.48
N ILE A 160 -10.62 5.11 16.77
CA ILE A 160 -10.33 6.54 16.74
C ILE A 160 -9.98 6.91 15.30
N LEU A 161 -10.60 7.96 14.77
CA LEU A 161 -10.32 8.42 13.40
C LEU A 161 -8.87 8.89 13.28
N PHE A 162 -8.25 8.64 12.12
CA PHE A 162 -6.87 9.00 11.85
C PHE A 162 -6.55 10.49 12.11
N GLU A 163 -7.51 11.39 11.85
CA GLU A 163 -7.37 12.83 12.12
C GLU A 163 -7.21 13.15 13.62
N ASN A 164 -7.76 12.32 14.50
CA ASN A 164 -7.77 12.52 15.94
C ASN A 164 -6.57 11.86 16.63
N LEU A 165 -5.77 11.07 15.91
CA LEU A 165 -4.58 10.40 16.43
C LEU A 165 -3.45 11.39 16.69
N THR A 166 -2.78 11.23 17.82
CA THR A 166 -1.72 12.14 18.27
C THR A 166 -0.44 11.89 17.48
N ALA A 167 -0.02 12.90 16.70
CA ALA A 167 1.14 12.80 15.82
C ALA A 167 2.45 13.03 16.58
N LEU A 168 3.39 12.08 16.48
CA LEU A 168 4.72 12.15 17.08
C LEU A 168 5.83 12.11 16.02
N TYR A 169 7.05 12.46 16.44
CA TYR A 169 8.24 12.11 15.68
C TYR A 169 8.43 10.58 15.67
N PRO A 170 9.03 10.02 14.60
CA PRO A 170 9.45 8.63 14.61
C PRO A 170 10.43 8.35 15.75
N ASN A 171 10.15 7.31 16.53
CA ASN A 171 10.98 6.89 17.68
C ASN A 171 11.34 5.40 17.64
N LYS A 172 10.93 4.69 16.58
CA LYS A 172 11.28 3.30 16.31
C LYS A 172 11.89 3.24 14.92
N ARG A 173 13.16 2.87 14.83
CA ARG A 173 13.91 2.77 13.57
C ARG A 173 13.48 1.54 12.77
N LEU A 174 13.29 1.73 11.47
CA LEU A 174 13.25 0.66 10.48
C LEU A 174 14.69 0.44 9.98
N VAL A 175 15.35 -0.60 10.47
CA VAL A 175 16.72 -0.94 10.05
C VAL A 175 16.69 -1.43 8.61
N MET A 176 17.49 -0.81 7.73
CA MET A 176 17.54 -1.17 6.32
C MET A 176 18.64 -2.21 6.02
N GLU A 177 19.74 -2.20 6.77
CA GLU A 177 20.83 -3.16 6.65
C GLU A 177 20.30 -4.60 6.75
N THR A 178 20.59 -5.42 5.74
CA THR A 178 20.17 -6.83 5.66
C THR A 178 21.36 -7.77 5.60
N SER A 179 22.26 -7.55 4.64
CA SER A 179 23.46 -8.35 4.47
C SER A 179 24.68 -7.48 4.16
N LYS A 180 25.86 -8.06 4.39
CA LYS A 180 27.15 -7.42 4.11
C LYS A 180 27.24 -6.86 2.69
N GLU A 181 26.70 -7.60 1.72
CA GLU A 181 26.76 -7.27 0.29
C GLU A 181 25.80 -6.15 -0.12
N LYS A 182 24.75 -5.88 0.67
CA LYS A 182 23.72 -4.88 0.37
C LYS A 182 24.14 -3.47 0.77
N MET A 183 25.16 -2.95 0.08
CA MET A 183 25.77 -1.64 0.34
C MET A 183 24.78 -0.47 0.29
N THR A 184 23.78 -0.50 -0.60
CA THR A 184 22.73 0.54 -0.65
C THR A 184 22.07 0.76 0.71
N THR A 185 21.59 -0.33 1.31
CA THR A 185 20.86 -0.28 2.58
C THR A 185 21.77 0.12 3.75
N ARG A 186 23.01 -0.35 3.74
CA ARG A 186 24.03 -0.01 4.74
C ARG A 186 24.38 1.48 4.71
N VAL A 187 24.61 2.03 3.52
CA VAL A 187 24.90 3.46 3.33
C VAL A 187 23.68 4.30 3.70
N LEU A 188 22.47 3.88 3.31
CA LEU A 188 21.23 4.57 3.66
C LEU A 188 21.08 4.67 5.19
N ASP A 189 21.29 3.57 5.91
CA ASP A 189 21.19 3.54 7.37
C ASP A 189 22.14 4.52 8.08
N LEU A 190 23.30 4.80 7.48
CA LEU A 190 24.29 5.75 8.00
C LEU A 190 24.02 7.19 7.54
N ALA A 191 23.40 7.37 6.37
CA ALA A 191 23.20 8.66 5.73
C ALA A 191 21.85 9.31 6.06
N ALA A 192 20.80 8.53 6.24
CA ALA A 192 19.45 9.03 6.50
C ALA A 192 18.59 7.91 7.11
N PRO A 193 18.69 7.67 8.43
CA PRO A 193 17.92 6.59 9.07
C PRO A 193 16.41 6.81 8.85
N ILE A 194 15.67 5.73 8.70
CA ILE A 194 14.22 5.75 8.49
C ILE A 194 13.53 5.23 9.75
N GLY A 195 12.54 5.98 10.26
CA GLY A 195 11.69 5.54 11.36
C GLY A 195 10.28 5.11 10.92
N LYS A 196 9.57 4.45 11.83
CA LYS A 196 8.12 4.23 11.76
C LYS A 196 7.41 5.58 11.89
N GLY A 197 6.68 5.99 10.86
CA GLY A 197 6.07 7.32 10.73
C GLY A 197 6.89 8.35 9.94
N GLN A 198 7.96 7.94 9.24
CA GLN A 198 8.84 8.86 8.51
C GLN A 198 8.14 9.48 7.29
N ARG A 199 8.41 10.77 7.02
CA ARG A 199 8.11 11.46 5.76
C ARG A 199 9.39 11.69 5.00
N GLY A 200 9.81 10.69 4.23
CA GLY A 200 11.08 10.70 3.50
C GLY A 200 10.93 11.11 2.03
N LEU A 201 11.87 11.90 1.54
CA LEU A 201 12.03 12.24 0.13
C LEU A 201 13.33 11.65 -0.40
N ILE A 202 13.24 10.80 -1.42
CA ILE A 202 14.39 10.41 -2.24
C ILE A 202 14.49 11.40 -3.38
N VAL A 203 15.42 12.34 -3.26
CA VAL A 203 15.63 13.43 -4.21
C VAL A 203 16.59 12.94 -5.27
N ALA A 204 16.10 12.70 -6.48
CA ALA A 204 16.88 12.02 -7.50
C ALA A 204 16.74 12.68 -8.88
N PRO A 205 17.86 13.02 -9.53
CA PRO A 205 17.85 13.24 -10.96
C PRO A 205 17.48 11.96 -11.73
N PRO A 206 17.06 12.07 -13.01
CA PRO A 206 16.89 10.92 -13.87
C PRO A 206 18.17 10.05 -13.92
N ARG A 207 18.01 8.72 -14.05
CA ARG A 207 19.11 7.74 -14.21
C ARG A 207 20.10 7.61 -13.03
N CYS A 208 19.74 8.06 -11.83
CA CYS A 208 20.60 7.94 -10.64
C CYS A 208 20.41 6.66 -9.79
N GLY A 209 19.62 5.69 -10.27
CA GLY A 209 19.38 4.43 -9.53
C GLY A 209 18.22 4.46 -8.52
N LYS A 210 17.31 5.44 -8.64
CA LYS A 210 16.07 5.60 -7.83
C LYS A 210 15.31 4.29 -7.62
N THR A 211 15.01 3.57 -8.71
CA THR A 211 14.21 2.33 -8.67
C THR A 211 14.90 1.23 -7.86
N VAL A 212 16.22 1.09 -8.02
CA VAL A 212 17.02 0.09 -7.28
C VAL A 212 17.01 0.41 -5.78
N ILE A 213 17.14 1.68 -5.40
CA ILE A 213 17.08 2.10 -4.00
C ILE A 213 15.70 1.81 -3.40
N LEU A 214 14.61 2.10 -4.11
CA LEU A 214 13.25 1.76 -3.65
C LEU A 214 13.06 0.26 -3.47
N GLN A 215 13.56 -0.57 -4.40
CA GLN A 215 13.52 -2.02 -4.29
C GLN A 215 14.35 -2.53 -3.10
N ASP A 216 15.54 -1.98 -2.87
CA ASP A 216 16.38 -2.32 -1.73
C ASP A 216 15.70 -1.95 -0.40
N ILE A 217 15.04 -0.78 -0.33
CA ILE A 217 14.23 -0.37 0.85
C ILE A 217 13.06 -1.33 1.08
N ALA A 218 12.30 -1.65 0.03
CA ALA A 218 11.17 -2.59 0.12
C ALA A 218 11.59 -3.97 0.64
N ASN A 219 12.68 -4.50 0.09
CA ASN A 219 13.21 -5.81 0.49
C ASN A 219 13.80 -5.79 1.89
N ALA A 220 14.42 -4.69 2.31
CA ALA A 220 14.90 -4.52 3.66
C ALA A 220 13.76 -4.48 4.69
N ILE A 221 12.69 -3.73 4.40
CA ILE A 221 11.51 -3.67 5.27
C ILE A 221 10.89 -5.05 5.43
N THR A 222 10.68 -5.78 4.33
CA THR A 222 10.04 -7.10 4.38
C THR A 222 10.91 -8.17 5.04
N THR A 223 12.24 -7.99 5.02
CA THR A 223 13.18 -8.90 5.70
C THR A 223 13.26 -8.60 7.19
N ASN A 224 13.43 -7.33 7.56
CA ASN A 224 13.73 -6.92 8.93
C ASN A 224 12.48 -6.58 9.76
N ASN A 225 11.36 -6.25 9.11
CA ASN A 225 10.12 -5.82 9.73
C ASN A 225 8.91 -6.48 9.04
N PRO A 226 8.78 -7.82 9.09
CA PRO A 226 7.74 -8.55 8.34
C PRO A 226 6.31 -8.19 8.75
N ASP A 227 6.10 -7.62 9.95
CA ASP A 227 4.79 -7.18 10.44
C ASP A 227 4.34 -5.84 9.82
N VAL A 228 5.23 -5.11 9.16
CA VAL A 228 4.91 -3.83 8.49
C VAL A 228 4.16 -4.11 7.20
N VAL A 229 3.02 -3.44 7.02
CA VAL A 229 2.26 -3.50 5.77
C VAL A 229 2.97 -2.64 4.73
N LEU A 230 3.60 -3.27 3.75
CA LEU A 230 4.30 -2.61 2.66
C LEU A 230 3.39 -2.44 1.43
N ILE A 231 3.18 -1.19 1.03
CA ILE A 231 2.50 -0.81 -0.20
C ILE A 231 3.48 -0.05 -1.10
N VAL A 232 3.66 -0.50 -2.34
CA VAL A 232 4.41 0.24 -3.37
C VAL A 232 3.42 0.87 -4.32
N LEU A 233 3.41 2.20 -4.40
CA LEU A 233 2.52 2.96 -5.27
C LEU A 233 3.33 3.57 -6.41
N LEU A 234 3.06 3.11 -7.64
CA LEU A 234 3.73 3.56 -8.86
C LEU A 234 2.77 4.44 -9.68
N ILE A 235 3.16 5.67 -9.98
CA ILE A 235 2.35 6.68 -10.68
C ILE A 235 3.10 7.17 -11.91
N GLY A 236 2.50 7.00 -13.09
CA GLY A 236 3.04 7.45 -14.37
C GLY A 236 4.37 6.78 -14.75
N GLU A 237 4.62 5.56 -14.26
CA GLU A 237 5.80 4.75 -14.58
C GLU A 237 5.53 3.78 -15.75
N ARG A 238 6.61 3.23 -16.32
CA ARG A 238 6.51 2.33 -17.48
C ARG A 238 6.03 0.93 -17.10
N PRO A 239 5.22 0.25 -17.94
CA PRO A 239 4.73 -1.10 -17.66
C PRO A 239 5.81 -2.13 -17.32
N GLU A 240 6.97 -2.06 -17.98
CA GLU A 240 8.11 -2.94 -17.70
C GLU A 240 8.74 -2.67 -16.33
N GLU A 241 8.78 -1.41 -15.89
CA GLU A 241 9.28 -1.02 -14.57
C GLU A 241 8.31 -1.44 -13.46
N VAL A 242 6.99 -1.36 -13.72
CA VAL A 242 5.95 -1.92 -12.85
C VAL A 242 6.11 -3.43 -12.70
N THR A 243 6.28 -4.13 -13.81
CA THR A 243 6.44 -5.60 -13.82
C THR A 243 7.69 -6.03 -13.04
N ASP A 244 8.80 -5.30 -13.21
CA ASP A 244 10.04 -5.54 -12.48
C ASP A 244 9.85 -5.35 -10.95
N MET A 245 9.15 -4.28 -10.54
CA MET A 245 8.81 -4.07 -9.14
C MET A 245 7.94 -5.20 -8.56
N MET A 246 6.90 -5.62 -9.29
CA MET A 246 6.01 -6.70 -8.85
C MET A 246 6.72 -8.04 -8.66
N ARG A 247 7.77 -8.32 -9.45
CA ARG A 247 8.53 -9.57 -9.37
C ARG A 247 9.58 -9.56 -8.26
N ASN A 248 10.14 -8.39 -7.96
CA ASN A 248 11.28 -8.27 -7.04
C ASN A 248 10.90 -7.84 -5.63
N VAL A 249 9.69 -7.30 -5.42
CA VAL A 249 9.24 -6.81 -4.11
C VAL A 249 8.13 -7.68 -3.55
N LYS A 250 8.30 -8.11 -2.30
CA LYS A 250 7.26 -8.79 -1.52
C LYS A 250 6.36 -7.78 -0.84
N GLY A 251 5.29 -7.38 -1.50
CA GLY A 251 4.34 -6.44 -0.93
C GLY A 251 3.19 -6.19 -1.87
N GLU A 252 2.30 -5.28 -1.48
CA GLU A 252 1.22 -4.86 -2.35
C GLU A 252 1.74 -3.80 -3.32
N VAL A 253 1.90 -4.17 -4.60
CA VAL A 253 2.33 -3.24 -5.65
C VAL A 253 1.10 -2.76 -6.41
N ILE A 254 0.79 -1.47 -6.28
CA ILE A 254 -0.32 -0.78 -6.92
C ILE A 254 0.24 0.22 -7.93
N SER A 255 -0.27 0.19 -9.16
CA SER A 255 0.24 1.06 -10.23
C SER A 255 -0.84 1.75 -11.04
N SER A 256 -0.52 2.94 -11.51
CA SER A 256 -1.14 3.64 -12.63
C SER A 256 -0.04 3.98 -13.63
N THR A 257 -0.02 3.32 -14.79
CA THR A 257 1.05 3.48 -15.81
C THR A 257 0.92 4.80 -16.54
N PHE A 258 1.96 5.24 -17.25
CA PHE A 258 1.93 6.51 -17.99
C PHE A 258 0.85 6.62 -19.09
N ASP A 259 0.28 5.49 -19.52
CA ASP A 259 -0.82 5.44 -20.50
C ASP A 259 -2.18 5.82 -19.88
N GLU A 260 -2.27 5.87 -18.55
CA GLU A 260 -3.51 6.15 -17.83
C GLU A 260 -3.77 7.67 -17.72
N PRO A 261 -5.03 8.11 -17.63
CA PRO A 261 -5.37 9.52 -17.49
C PRO A 261 -5.02 10.07 -16.08
N PRO A 262 -4.76 11.38 -15.91
CA PRO A 262 -4.44 11.97 -14.60
C PRO A 262 -5.50 11.73 -13.50
N GLU A 263 -6.78 11.65 -13.87
CA GLU A 263 -7.87 11.31 -12.93
C GLU A 263 -7.65 9.94 -12.30
N ARG A 264 -7.07 9.00 -13.06
CA ARG A 264 -6.75 7.66 -12.61
C ARG A 264 -5.62 7.68 -11.60
N ASP A 265 -4.54 8.41 -11.89
CA ASP A 265 -3.41 8.59 -10.96
C ASP A 265 -3.89 9.10 -9.60
N VAL A 266 -4.76 10.12 -9.62
CA VAL A 266 -5.36 10.70 -8.41
C VAL A 266 -6.26 9.68 -7.71
N GLN A 267 -7.15 8.99 -8.42
CA GLN A 267 -8.06 8.02 -7.82
C GLN A 267 -7.32 6.90 -7.09
N VAL A 268 -6.28 6.33 -7.72
CA VAL A 268 -5.49 5.24 -7.14
C VAL A 268 -4.75 5.70 -5.89
N ALA A 269 -4.09 6.87 -5.95
CA ALA A 269 -3.41 7.42 -4.80
C ALA A 269 -4.38 7.67 -3.63
N GLU A 270 -5.57 8.21 -3.91
CA GLU A 270 -6.63 8.43 -2.90
C GLU A 270 -7.15 7.12 -2.29
N MET A 271 -7.23 6.03 -3.06
CA MET A 271 -7.59 4.71 -2.51
C MET A 271 -6.49 4.16 -1.61
N VAL A 272 -5.24 4.25 -2.05
CA VAL A 272 -4.08 3.74 -1.29
C VAL A 272 -3.90 4.49 0.02
N ILE A 273 -3.98 5.83 0.01
CA ILE A 273 -3.81 6.61 1.23
C ILE A 273 -4.95 6.37 2.22
N GLU A 274 -6.19 6.29 1.77
CA GLU A 274 -7.31 6.02 2.66
C GLU A 274 -7.20 4.60 3.26
N LYS A 275 -6.82 3.59 2.47
CA LYS A 275 -6.51 2.26 3.00
C LYS A 275 -5.43 2.29 4.07
N ALA A 276 -4.31 2.97 3.81
CA ALA A 276 -3.22 3.07 4.77
C ALA A 276 -3.66 3.75 6.07
N ARG A 277 -4.48 4.80 5.98
CA ARG A 277 -5.05 5.48 7.14
C ARG A 277 -5.97 4.56 7.95
N ARG A 278 -6.84 3.80 7.29
CA ARG A 278 -7.69 2.78 7.96
C ARG A 278 -6.84 1.74 8.66
N LEU A 279 -5.76 1.25 8.06
CA LEU A 279 -4.88 0.28 8.71
C LEU A 279 -4.18 0.87 9.95
N VAL A 280 -3.76 2.13 9.92
CA VAL A 280 -3.18 2.79 11.09
C VAL A 280 -4.18 3.00 12.22
N GLU A 281 -5.45 3.30 11.91
CA GLU A 281 -6.54 3.34 12.92
C GLU A 281 -6.71 2.00 13.64
N TYR A 282 -6.24 0.89 13.05
CA TYR A 282 -6.23 -0.45 13.63
C TYR A 282 -4.84 -0.86 14.18
N HIS A 283 -3.98 0.14 14.42
CA HIS A 283 -2.64 0.02 15.00
C HIS A 283 -1.60 -0.72 14.14
N HIS A 284 -1.81 -0.80 12.83
CA HIS A 284 -0.79 -1.32 11.93
C HIS A 284 0.29 -0.26 11.64
N ASP A 285 1.52 -0.74 11.49
CA ASP A 285 2.59 0.04 10.88
C ASP A 285 2.53 -0.15 9.36
N VAL A 286 2.33 0.95 8.63
CA VAL A 286 2.17 0.95 7.18
C VAL A 286 3.29 1.75 6.54
N VAL A 287 3.93 1.19 5.51
CA VAL A 287 4.90 1.91 4.67
C VAL A 287 4.34 2.02 3.26
N ILE A 288 4.25 3.25 2.74
CA ILE A 288 4.02 3.52 1.33
C ILE A 288 5.35 3.95 0.69
N LEU A 289 5.78 3.19 -0.32
CA LEU A 289 6.85 3.59 -1.23
C LEU A 289 6.22 4.20 -2.48
N LEU A 290 6.31 5.52 -2.65
CA LEU A 290 5.68 6.25 -3.74
C LEU A 290 6.70 6.62 -4.83
N ASP A 291 6.45 6.16 -6.06
CA ASP A 291 7.23 6.52 -7.23
C ASP A 291 6.33 7.07 -8.35
N SER A 292 6.15 8.38 -8.52
CA SER A 292 6.80 9.49 -7.79
C SER A 292 5.82 10.55 -7.31
N LEU A 293 6.22 11.27 -6.26
CA LEU A 293 5.46 12.40 -5.72
C LEU A 293 5.37 13.55 -6.73
N THR A 294 6.41 13.75 -7.53
CA THR A 294 6.42 14.76 -8.60
C THR A 294 5.34 14.48 -9.65
N ARG A 295 5.23 13.23 -10.12
CA ARG A 295 4.20 12.84 -11.09
C ARG A 295 2.80 12.92 -10.50
N LEU A 296 2.62 12.49 -9.25
CA LEU A 296 1.35 12.63 -8.56
C LEU A 296 0.92 14.09 -8.44
N ALA A 297 1.82 15.00 -8.07
CA ALA A 297 1.53 16.43 -7.98
C ALA A 297 1.16 17.04 -9.35
N ARG A 298 1.80 16.60 -10.43
CA ARG A 298 1.41 16.97 -11.80
C ARG A 298 0.00 16.51 -12.13
N ALA A 299 -0.36 15.27 -11.79
CA ALA A 299 -1.70 14.74 -12.02
C ALA A 299 -2.77 15.56 -11.29
N TYR A 300 -2.55 15.90 -10.00
CA TYR A 300 -3.45 16.78 -9.27
C TYR A 300 -3.55 18.18 -9.90
N ASN A 301 -2.45 18.75 -10.40
CA ASN A 301 -2.48 20.04 -11.09
C ASN A 301 -3.32 20.01 -12.37
N THR A 302 -3.31 18.91 -13.11
CA THR A 302 -4.11 18.74 -14.33
C THR A 302 -5.59 18.56 -14.03
N VAL A 303 -5.94 17.78 -12.99
CA VAL A 303 -7.34 17.46 -12.63
C VAL A 303 -8.03 18.60 -11.88
N GLN A 304 -7.26 19.45 -11.19
CA GLN A 304 -7.81 20.53 -10.37
C GLN A 304 -8.53 21.58 -11.24
N PRO A 305 -9.79 21.95 -10.92
CA PRO A 305 -10.45 23.06 -11.58
C PRO A 305 -9.66 24.36 -11.38
N HIS A 306 -9.49 25.14 -12.46
CA HIS A 306 -8.72 26.37 -12.43
C HIS A 306 -9.25 27.36 -11.38
N SER A 307 -8.35 27.82 -10.50
CA SER A 307 -8.64 28.81 -9.46
C SER A 307 -8.58 30.25 -9.97
N GLY A 308 -8.12 30.46 -11.21
CA GLY A 308 -7.81 31.77 -11.78
C GLY A 308 -6.47 32.36 -11.32
N LYS A 309 -5.71 31.64 -10.47
CA LYS A 309 -4.38 32.05 -9.99
C LYS A 309 -3.35 30.98 -10.32
N ILE A 310 -2.46 31.29 -11.27
CA ILE A 310 -1.37 30.41 -11.69
C ILE A 310 -0.06 30.93 -11.09
N LEU A 311 0.61 30.07 -10.32
CA LEU A 311 1.92 30.31 -9.74
C LEU A 311 3.03 30.08 -10.76
N THR A 312 4.26 30.41 -10.36
CA THR A 312 5.45 30.13 -11.15
C THR A 312 5.53 28.65 -11.51
N GLY A 313 5.92 28.34 -12.76
CA GLY A 313 5.99 26.96 -13.24
C GLY A 313 4.66 26.39 -13.75
N GLY A 314 3.60 27.21 -13.87
CA GLY A 314 2.32 26.77 -14.45
C GLY A 314 1.46 25.93 -13.49
N ILE A 315 1.68 26.12 -12.18
CA ILE A 315 0.98 25.38 -11.12
C ILE A 315 -0.19 26.22 -10.63
N ASP A 316 -1.39 25.65 -10.58
CA ASP A 316 -2.53 26.32 -9.96
C ASP A 316 -2.31 26.50 -8.45
N ALA A 317 -2.70 27.65 -7.89
CA ALA A 317 -2.48 27.96 -6.47
C ALA A 317 -3.05 26.90 -5.50
N ASN A 318 -4.09 26.17 -5.91
CA ASN A 318 -4.72 25.14 -5.09
C ASN A 318 -4.25 23.71 -5.43
N ALA A 319 -3.50 23.53 -6.52
CA ALA A 319 -3.11 22.19 -7.02
C ALA A 319 -2.28 21.39 -6.03
N LEU A 320 -1.39 22.05 -5.28
CA LEU A 320 -0.46 21.37 -4.36
C LEU A 320 -1.07 21.03 -3.01
N HIS A 321 -2.29 21.50 -2.70
CA HIS A 321 -2.91 21.27 -1.40
C HIS A 321 -3.17 19.77 -1.13
N LYS A 322 -3.77 19.04 -2.08
CA LYS A 322 -4.05 17.61 -1.92
C LYS A 322 -2.78 16.74 -1.90
N PRO A 323 -1.81 16.92 -2.83
CA PRO A 323 -0.52 16.24 -2.74
C PRO A 323 0.22 16.48 -1.41
N LYS A 324 0.20 17.71 -0.89
CA LYS A 324 0.79 18.02 0.43
C LYS A 324 0.08 17.29 1.56
N ARG A 325 -1.25 17.21 1.51
CA ARG A 325 -2.02 16.43 2.49
C ARG A 325 -1.73 14.94 2.40
N PHE A 326 -1.57 14.40 1.19
CA PHE A 326 -1.14 13.01 0.98
C PHE A 326 0.21 12.74 1.64
N PHE A 327 1.24 13.52 1.31
CA PHE A 327 2.58 13.31 1.85
C PHE A 327 2.68 13.63 3.36
N GLY A 328 1.96 14.66 3.80
CA GLY A 328 1.83 15.07 5.21
C GLY A 328 0.96 14.14 6.07
N ALA A 329 0.29 13.14 5.47
CA ALA A 329 -0.42 12.12 6.23
C ALA A 329 0.56 11.27 7.05
N ALA A 330 1.76 10.99 6.53
CA ALA A 330 2.75 10.17 7.23
C ALA A 330 3.16 10.77 8.57
N ARG A 331 3.07 9.94 9.62
CA ARG A 331 3.31 10.30 11.01
C ARG A 331 3.45 9.04 11.86
N ASN A 332 4.19 9.16 12.95
CA ASN A 332 4.14 8.21 14.05
C ASN A 332 2.92 8.55 14.92
N VAL A 333 2.27 7.55 15.51
CA VAL A 333 1.05 7.73 16.30
C VAL A 333 1.26 7.24 17.73
N GLU A 334 0.85 8.03 18.71
CA GLU A 334 1.00 7.69 20.14
C GLU A 334 0.13 6.48 20.54
N GLU A 335 -1.12 6.46 20.05
CA GLU A 335 -2.12 5.43 20.36
C GLU A 335 -1.80 4.07 19.71
N GLY A 336 -0.80 4.00 18.83
CA GLY A 336 -0.31 2.78 18.18
C GLY A 336 -0.51 2.78 16.67
N GLY A 337 0.41 2.10 15.98
CA GLY A 337 0.56 2.13 14.52
C GLY A 337 1.39 3.31 14.03
N SER A 338 1.67 3.35 12.74
CA SER A 338 2.38 4.45 12.10
C SER A 338 2.16 4.45 10.60
N LEU A 339 2.19 5.63 9.98
CA LEU A 339 2.21 5.76 8.53
C LEU A 339 3.55 6.33 8.09
N THR A 340 4.38 5.52 7.46
CA THR A 340 5.61 5.94 6.79
C THR A 340 5.34 6.15 5.31
N ILE A 341 5.76 7.28 4.75
CA ILE A 341 5.76 7.51 3.30
C ILE A 341 7.17 7.89 2.88
N ILE A 342 7.76 7.06 2.01
CA ILE A 342 9.02 7.36 1.33
C ILE A 342 8.68 7.59 -0.13
N ALA A 343 8.81 8.83 -0.58
CA ALA A 343 8.44 9.20 -1.93
C ALA A 343 9.64 9.71 -2.72
N THR A 344 9.67 9.43 -4.01
CA THR A 344 10.69 9.97 -4.89
C THR A 344 10.28 11.34 -5.40
N ALA A 345 11.25 12.26 -5.48
CA ALA A 345 11.10 13.58 -6.05
C ALA A 345 12.14 13.76 -7.16
N LEU A 346 11.65 14.10 -8.35
CA LEU A 346 12.51 14.34 -9.51
C LEU A 346 13.05 15.77 -9.46
N ILE A 347 14.37 15.90 -9.60
CA ILE A 347 15.07 17.18 -9.76
C ILE A 347 15.88 17.18 -11.06
N GLU A 348 16.36 18.36 -11.48
CA GLU A 348 17.19 18.52 -12.68
C GLU A 348 16.55 17.96 -13.97
N THR A 349 15.21 18.04 -14.06
CA THR A 349 14.45 17.59 -15.23
C THR A 349 14.40 18.63 -16.35
N GLY A 350 14.85 19.86 -16.07
CA GLY A 350 14.68 21.02 -16.94
C GLY A 350 13.28 21.64 -16.88
N SER A 351 12.39 21.12 -16.04
CA SER A 351 11.04 21.66 -15.84
C SER A 351 10.98 22.56 -14.61
N ARG A 352 10.66 23.83 -14.82
CA ARG A 352 10.42 24.78 -13.72
C ARG A 352 9.25 24.37 -12.82
N MET A 353 8.28 23.63 -13.37
CA MET A 353 7.18 23.05 -12.59
C MET A 353 7.73 22.06 -11.54
N ASP A 354 8.65 21.19 -11.93
CA ASP A 354 9.20 20.18 -11.01
C ASP A 354 10.05 20.80 -9.92
N GLU A 355 10.79 21.86 -10.25
CA GLU A 355 11.56 22.63 -9.26
C GLU A 355 10.65 23.25 -8.19
N VAL A 356 9.54 23.88 -8.60
CA VAL A 356 8.57 24.45 -7.64
C VAL A 356 7.90 23.33 -6.83
N ILE A 357 7.51 22.22 -7.47
CA ILE A 357 6.94 21.06 -6.77
C ILE A 357 7.92 20.56 -5.70
N PHE A 358 9.20 20.39 -6.04
CA PHE A 358 10.21 19.90 -5.12
C PHE A 358 10.38 20.81 -3.90
N GLU A 359 10.54 22.13 -4.12
CA GLU A 359 10.72 23.09 -3.02
C GLU A 359 9.52 23.09 -2.06
N GLU A 360 8.30 22.97 -2.59
CA GLU A 360 7.07 22.92 -1.80
C GLU A 360 6.97 21.66 -0.91
N PHE A 361 7.52 20.53 -1.37
CA PHE A 361 7.53 19.29 -0.59
C PHE A 361 8.73 19.15 0.34
N LYS A 362 9.85 19.77 0.01
CA LYS A 362 11.05 19.80 0.85
C LYS A 362 10.73 20.31 2.27
N GLY A 363 9.91 21.36 2.36
CA GLY A 363 9.44 21.89 3.65
C GLY A 363 8.50 20.96 4.44
N THR A 364 7.87 19.99 3.77
CA THR A 364 6.88 19.07 4.36
C THR A 364 7.54 17.78 4.91
N GLY A 365 8.63 17.34 4.26
CA GLY A 365 9.40 16.16 4.65
C GLY A 365 10.22 16.35 5.92
N ASN A 366 10.60 15.24 6.54
CA ASN A 366 11.53 15.21 7.68
C ASN A 366 12.73 14.26 7.47
N MET A 367 12.85 13.63 6.30
CA MET A 367 14.05 12.94 5.84
C MET A 367 14.29 13.26 4.37
N GLU A 368 15.55 13.49 4.00
CA GLU A 368 15.99 13.67 2.61
C GLU A 368 17.13 12.68 2.32
N LEU A 369 16.97 11.89 1.26
CA LEU A 369 18.02 11.05 0.69
C LEU A 369 18.34 11.58 -0.71
N VAL A 370 19.46 12.27 -0.84
CA VAL A 370 19.82 12.99 -2.07
C VAL A 370 20.71 12.11 -2.92
N LEU A 371 20.29 11.85 -4.16
CA LEU A 371 21.10 11.18 -5.17
C LEU A 371 21.78 12.18 -6.09
N GLU A 372 23.01 11.88 -6.49
CA GLU A 372 23.83 12.79 -7.29
C GLU A 372 24.27 12.17 -8.62
N ARG A 373 23.99 12.88 -9.71
CA ARG A 373 24.31 12.43 -11.07
C ARG A 373 25.80 12.19 -11.28
N HIS A 374 26.65 12.99 -10.64
CA HIS A 374 28.10 12.86 -10.75
C HIS A 374 28.60 11.47 -10.30
N LEU A 375 28.00 10.90 -9.25
CA LEU A 375 28.31 9.54 -8.78
C LEU A 375 27.87 8.48 -9.80
N SER A 376 26.64 8.59 -10.31
CA SER A 376 26.12 7.63 -11.29
C SER A 376 26.85 7.68 -12.63
N ASP A 377 27.26 8.87 -13.09
CA ASP A 377 28.03 9.04 -14.34
C ASP A 377 29.41 8.37 -14.26
N ARG A 378 29.96 8.27 -13.04
CA ARG A 378 31.19 7.54 -12.71
C ARG A 378 30.95 6.08 -12.35
N ARG A 379 29.70 5.59 -12.45
CA ARG A 379 29.27 4.23 -12.09
C ARG A 379 29.54 3.86 -10.63
N VAL A 380 29.52 4.83 -9.72
CA VAL A 380 29.61 4.60 -8.28
C VAL A 380 28.21 4.51 -7.71
N TYR A 381 27.87 3.33 -7.16
CA TYR A 381 26.59 3.05 -6.54
C TYR A 381 26.76 2.53 -5.10
N PRO A 382 25.87 2.90 -4.16
CA PRO A 382 24.72 3.78 -4.34
C PRO A 382 25.13 5.24 -4.59
N ALA A 383 24.41 5.95 -5.46
CA ALA A 383 24.74 7.31 -5.86
C ALA A 383 24.25 8.35 -4.83
N ILE A 384 24.40 8.06 -3.53
CA ILE A 384 23.90 8.88 -2.42
C ILE A 384 24.93 9.96 -2.07
N ASN A 385 24.50 11.22 -2.00
CA ASN A 385 25.29 12.28 -1.40
C ASN A 385 25.12 12.25 0.13
N LEU A 386 26.15 11.81 0.84
CA LEU A 386 26.12 11.65 2.30
C LEU A 386 25.86 12.97 3.03
N MET A 387 26.46 14.06 2.57
CA MET A 387 26.41 15.36 3.26
C MET A 387 25.09 16.10 3.04
N LYS A 388 24.45 15.89 1.89
CA LYS A 388 23.11 16.43 1.59
C LYS A 388 21.97 15.57 2.12
N SER A 389 22.26 14.33 2.53
CA SER A 389 21.26 13.41 3.07
C SER A 389 21.22 13.45 4.60
N GLY A 390 20.03 13.36 5.16
CA GLY A 390 19.84 13.36 6.60
C GLY A 390 18.39 13.25 7.03
N THR A 391 18.20 12.99 8.33
CA THR A 391 16.90 12.83 8.96
C THR A 391 16.78 13.80 10.13
N ARG A 392 15.70 14.57 10.19
CA ARG A 392 15.41 15.43 11.34
C ARG A 392 15.12 14.55 12.56
N LYS A 393 15.62 14.96 13.73
CA LYS A 393 15.42 14.24 15.00
C LYS A 393 15.99 12.81 14.98
N GLU A 394 17.09 12.59 14.27
CA GLU A 394 17.75 11.28 14.18
C GLU A 394 18.27 10.76 15.54
N GLU A 395 18.44 11.62 16.54
CA GLU A 395 18.74 11.23 17.93
C GLU A 395 17.66 10.35 18.56
N LEU A 396 16.44 10.34 18.00
CA LEU A 396 15.36 9.44 18.42
C LEU A 396 15.41 8.06 17.74
N LEU A 397 16.26 7.89 16.73
CA LEU A 397 16.35 6.68 15.91
C LEU A 397 17.65 5.91 16.13
N PHE A 398 18.72 6.61 16.50
CA PHE A 398 20.01 6.02 16.82
C PHE A 398 20.18 5.80 18.32
N HIS A 399 20.97 4.79 18.68
CA HIS A 399 21.55 4.75 20.02
C HIS A 399 22.58 5.89 20.16
N LYS A 400 22.73 6.45 21.37
CA LYS A 400 23.63 7.60 21.61
C LYS A 400 25.06 7.34 21.11
N ASP A 401 25.65 6.22 21.48
CA ASP A 401 27.01 5.85 21.08
C ASP A 401 27.14 5.61 19.56
N GLU A 402 26.07 5.13 18.92
CA GLU A 402 26.02 4.94 17.47
C GLU A 402 26.01 6.31 16.77
N LEU A 403 25.19 7.25 17.27
CA LEU A 403 25.07 8.59 16.72
C LEU A 403 26.40 9.36 16.78
N ASP A 404 27.11 9.28 17.91
CA ASP A 404 28.42 9.93 18.06
C ASP A 404 29.41 9.41 17.00
N LYS A 405 29.39 8.11 16.71
CA LYS A 405 30.22 7.50 15.64
C LYS A 405 29.77 7.91 14.24
N VAL A 406 28.47 8.03 14.00
CA VAL A 406 27.94 8.55 12.72
C VAL A 406 28.40 9.99 12.49
N TYR A 407 28.42 10.82 13.54
CA TYR A 407 28.93 12.19 13.46
C TYR A 407 30.42 12.27 13.23
N MET A 408 31.23 11.44 13.90
CA MET A 408 32.67 11.33 13.60
C MET A 408 32.91 10.92 12.15
N MET A 409 32.19 9.91 11.65
CA MET A 409 32.26 9.49 10.24
C MET A 409 31.91 10.65 9.29
N ARG A 410 30.82 11.38 9.56
CA ARG A 410 30.42 12.53 8.73
C ARG A 410 31.46 13.64 8.75
N GLY A 411 32.04 13.94 9.92
CA GLY A 411 33.12 14.92 10.05
C GLY A 411 34.35 14.52 9.22
N ALA A 412 34.78 13.26 9.30
CA ALA A 412 35.93 12.76 8.54
C ALA A 412 35.72 12.76 7.01
N LEU A 413 34.47 12.67 6.54
CA LEU A 413 34.13 12.70 5.12
C LEU A 413 33.72 14.09 4.60
N GLY A 414 33.52 15.06 5.50
CA GLY A 414 32.86 16.34 5.18
C GLY A 414 33.63 17.23 4.20
N ASP A 415 34.96 17.21 4.26
CA ASP A 415 35.84 18.03 3.41
C ASP A 415 36.15 17.37 2.05
N LEU A 416 35.68 16.15 1.83
CA LEU A 416 35.94 15.40 0.61
C LEU A 416 34.92 15.70 -0.48
N SER A 417 35.31 15.47 -1.73
CA SER A 417 34.35 15.43 -2.82
C SER A 417 33.35 14.29 -2.60
N PRO A 418 32.09 14.40 -3.06
CA PRO A 418 31.11 13.31 -2.92
C PRO A 418 31.61 11.96 -3.46
N LEU A 419 32.38 11.99 -4.55
CA LEU A 419 32.97 10.80 -5.16
C LEU A 419 34.01 10.14 -4.27
N ASP A 420 34.93 10.93 -3.70
CA ASP A 420 35.98 10.41 -2.83
C ASP A 420 35.39 9.92 -1.51
N ALA A 421 34.46 10.67 -0.93
CA ALA A 421 33.75 10.28 0.28
C ALA A 421 33.05 8.92 0.12
N MET A 422 32.31 8.74 -0.98
CA MET A 422 31.62 7.48 -1.26
C MET A 422 32.60 6.33 -1.50
N ASN A 423 33.68 6.54 -2.24
CA ASN A 423 34.69 5.49 -2.48
C ASN A 423 35.39 5.05 -1.19
N ILE A 424 35.74 5.99 -0.30
CA ILE A 424 36.34 5.68 1.01
C ILE A 424 35.34 4.92 1.87
N LEU A 425 34.08 5.40 1.96
CA LEU A 425 33.05 4.74 2.74
C LEU A 425 32.82 3.30 2.26
N LEU A 426 32.60 3.09 0.96
CA LEU A 426 32.41 1.75 0.40
C LEU A 426 33.65 0.86 0.61
N GLY A 427 34.85 1.41 0.48
CA GLY A 427 36.09 0.69 0.73
C GLY A 427 36.23 0.21 2.17
N ARG A 428 35.72 0.99 3.14
CA ARG A 428 35.68 0.62 4.56
C ARG A 428 34.54 -0.36 4.87
N LEU A 429 33.32 -0.10 4.38
CA LEU A 429 32.16 -0.96 4.59
C LEU A 429 32.40 -2.39 4.07
N LYS A 430 33.07 -2.55 2.92
CA LYS A 430 33.45 -3.87 2.37
C LYS A 430 34.33 -4.70 3.31
N LYS A 431 35.13 -4.05 4.17
CA LYS A 431 36.04 -4.71 5.12
C LYS A 431 35.33 -5.13 6.41
N SER A 432 34.17 -4.55 6.70
CA SER A 432 33.34 -4.87 7.87
C SER A 432 32.19 -5.82 7.50
N ASN A 433 31.69 -6.58 8.47
CA ASN A 433 30.55 -7.48 8.24
C ASN A 433 29.20 -6.78 8.39
N ASN A 434 29.12 -5.72 9.21
CA ASN A 434 27.93 -4.92 9.42
C ASN A 434 28.27 -3.46 9.80
N ASN A 435 27.26 -2.59 9.87
CA ASN A 435 27.45 -1.17 10.19
C ASN A 435 27.99 -0.93 11.60
N ILE A 436 27.61 -1.77 12.57
CA ILE A 436 28.11 -1.64 13.95
C ILE A 436 29.63 -1.86 13.99
N GLU A 437 30.12 -2.95 13.38
CA GLU A 437 31.56 -3.25 13.27
C GLU A 437 32.31 -2.13 12.56
N PHE A 438 31.73 -1.59 11.48
CA PHE A 438 32.29 -0.42 10.79
C PHE A 438 32.39 0.80 11.71
N LEU A 439 31.32 1.18 12.40
CA LEU A 439 31.28 2.35 13.27
C LEU A 439 32.25 2.21 14.46
N LEU A 440 32.41 1.01 15.01
CA LEU A 440 33.40 0.73 16.06
C LEU A 440 34.85 0.88 15.56
N SER A 441 35.08 0.69 14.26
CA SER A 441 36.40 0.89 13.65
C SER A 441 36.75 2.36 13.40
N VAL A 442 35.76 3.27 13.47
CA VAL A 442 35.96 4.71 13.37
C VAL A 442 36.60 5.20 14.67
N LYS A 443 37.88 5.55 14.58
CA LYS A 443 38.65 6.16 15.67
C LYS A 443 38.57 7.68 15.55
N GLU A 444 38.73 8.35 16.69
CA GLU A 444 38.85 9.82 16.78
C GLU A 444 39.96 10.37 15.91
#